data_AF-A0A1S8WZ31-F1
#
_entry.id   AF-A0A1S8WZ31-F1
#
_cell.length_a   1.000
_cell.length_b   1.000
_cell.length_c   1.000
_cell.angle_alpha   90.00
_cell.angle_beta   90.00
_cell.angle_gamma   90.00
#
_symmetry.space_group_name_H-M   'P 1'
#
loop_
_entity.id
_entity.type
_entity.pdbx_description
1 polymer ?
#
loop_
_entity_poly.entity_id
_entity_poly.type
_entity_poly.pdbx_seq_one_letter_code
_entity_poly.pdbx_strand_id
1 'polypeptide(L)'
;MIAKYFTRINDHASAIRFLVLSKCVDEAFQLARKHKKMELYAEVIGPEANVSELQSIACYFENEKNWYLAGKFYLLAKQYEKAVGLLLRAPYSENSPALDLALEAVGLAGDTRLTHFLIVYLMGEADGVPKDARHLFRLYMVLKQYKEAARTAVIIAREEQTAGNYRSAHDLLFSLVQELRQRDLRVPSEMVDNLALLHSYVLAKVHVKHGDHLRAARMLIRVAENISKFPARE
;
A
#
# COMPACT_ATOMS: atom_id res chain seq x y z
N MET A 1 0.86 -4.99 -46.51
CA MET A 1 1.53 -5.28 -45.23
C MET A 1 0.48 -5.67 -44.19
N ILE A 2 0.76 -6.72 -43.42
CA ILE A 2 -0.18 -7.49 -42.58
C ILE A 2 -1.00 -6.62 -41.60
N ALA A 3 -0.45 -5.53 -41.06
CA ALA A 3 -1.21 -4.59 -40.22
C ALA A 3 -2.38 -3.90 -40.96
N LYS A 4 -2.23 -3.58 -42.26
CA LYS A 4 -3.30 -3.02 -43.11
C LYS A 4 -4.40 -4.06 -43.41
N TYR A 5 -4.05 -5.34 -43.37
CA TYR A 5 -5.00 -6.44 -43.53
C TYR A 5 -5.85 -6.62 -42.26
N PHE A 6 -5.21 -6.65 -41.09
CA PHE A 6 -5.93 -6.72 -39.81
C PHE A 6 -6.82 -5.51 -39.54
N THR A 7 -6.37 -4.30 -39.88
CA THR A 7 -7.23 -3.10 -39.80
C THR A 7 -8.42 -3.14 -40.77
N ARG A 8 -8.30 -3.77 -41.94
CA ARG A 8 -9.43 -3.97 -42.87
C ARG A 8 -10.46 -4.99 -42.37
N ILE A 9 -10.04 -5.97 -41.57
CA ILE A 9 -10.92 -6.99 -40.97
C ILE A 9 -11.44 -6.52 -39.59
N ASN A 10 -11.18 -5.26 -39.22
CA ASN A 10 -11.58 -4.66 -37.95
C ASN A 10 -10.88 -5.30 -36.71
N ASP A 11 -9.85 -6.10 -36.92
CA ASP A 11 -9.01 -6.66 -35.86
C ASP A 11 -7.87 -5.70 -35.50
N HIS A 12 -8.24 -4.62 -34.81
CA HIS A 12 -7.26 -3.63 -34.36
C HIS A 12 -6.31 -4.18 -33.29
N ALA A 13 -6.68 -5.24 -32.57
CA ALA A 13 -5.82 -5.79 -31.52
C ALA A 13 -4.61 -6.50 -32.13
N SER A 14 -4.84 -7.36 -33.11
CA SER A 14 -3.76 -8.01 -33.86
C SER A 14 -2.95 -7.02 -34.68
N ALA A 15 -3.58 -5.97 -35.20
CA ALA A 15 -2.86 -4.89 -35.89
C ALA A 15 -1.88 -4.15 -34.95
N ILE A 16 -2.31 -3.78 -33.73
CA ILE A 16 -1.43 -3.14 -32.74
C ILE A 16 -0.28 -4.07 -32.36
N ARG A 17 -0.58 -5.35 -32.07
CA ARG A 17 0.44 -6.37 -31.75
C ARG A 17 1.50 -6.48 -32.84
N PHE A 18 1.04 -6.57 -34.09
CA PHE A 18 1.95 -6.68 -35.24
C PHE A 18 2.81 -5.42 -35.40
N LEU A 19 2.23 -4.22 -35.23
CA LEU A 19 2.95 -2.96 -35.38
C LEU A 19 4.02 -2.75 -34.29
N VAL A 20 3.73 -3.15 -33.04
CA VAL A 20 4.74 -3.11 -31.96
C VAL A 20 5.87 -4.10 -32.26
N LEU A 21 5.55 -5.34 -32.63
CA LEU A 21 6.54 -6.37 -32.99
C LEU A 21 7.40 -5.96 -34.21
N SER A 22 6.83 -5.21 -35.15
CA SER A 22 7.56 -4.68 -36.31
C SER A 22 8.32 -3.38 -36.02
N LYS A 23 8.42 -2.96 -34.75
CA LYS A 23 9.07 -1.71 -34.30
C LYS A 23 8.48 -0.43 -34.87
N CYS A 24 7.22 -0.47 -35.31
CA CYS A 24 6.46 0.69 -35.78
C CYS A 24 5.65 1.30 -34.61
N VAL A 25 6.36 1.77 -33.59
CA VAL A 25 5.75 2.23 -32.32
C VAL A 25 4.82 3.43 -32.49
N ASP A 26 5.16 4.39 -33.35
CA ASP A 26 4.34 5.59 -33.58
C ASP A 26 2.98 5.24 -34.22
N GLU A 27 2.98 4.37 -35.23
CA GLU A 27 1.75 3.90 -35.88
C GLU A 27 0.91 3.05 -34.92
N ALA A 28 1.56 2.19 -34.13
CA ALA A 28 0.90 1.40 -33.10
C ALA A 28 0.23 2.28 -32.04
N PHE A 29 0.91 3.32 -31.56
CA PHE A 29 0.39 4.26 -30.58
C PHE A 29 -0.81 5.05 -31.12
N GLN A 30 -0.71 5.57 -32.35
CA GLN A 30 -1.81 6.29 -32.97
C GLN A 30 -3.03 5.40 -33.19
N LEU A 31 -2.82 4.15 -33.61
CA LEU A 31 -3.89 3.17 -33.79
C LEU A 31 -4.55 2.81 -32.43
N ALA A 32 -3.73 2.61 -31.39
CA ALA A 32 -4.21 2.34 -30.03
C ALA A 32 -5.01 3.51 -29.47
N ARG A 33 -4.53 4.75 -29.64
CA ARG A 33 -5.22 5.98 -29.26
C ARG A 33 -6.56 6.15 -29.98
N LYS A 34 -6.59 5.90 -31.29
CA LYS A 34 -7.81 6.04 -32.12
C LYS A 34 -8.90 5.06 -31.70
N HIS A 35 -8.53 3.85 -31.30
CA HIS A 35 -9.46 2.77 -30.96
C HIS A 35 -9.61 2.54 -29.44
N LYS A 36 -9.07 3.43 -28.60
CA LYS A 36 -9.07 3.30 -27.12
C LYS A 36 -8.51 1.96 -26.62
N LYS A 37 -7.47 1.45 -27.28
CA LYS A 37 -6.78 0.20 -26.93
C LYS A 37 -5.38 0.46 -26.35
N MET A 38 -5.24 1.55 -25.59
CA MET A 38 -3.94 1.95 -25.03
C MET A 38 -3.42 0.96 -23.98
N GLU A 39 -4.30 0.32 -23.22
CA GLU A 39 -3.92 -0.74 -22.28
C GLU A 39 -3.29 -1.93 -23.00
N LEU A 40 -3.88 -2.38 -24.12
CA LEU A 40 -3.32 -3.42 -24.96
C LEU A 40 -1.96 -3.01 -25.52
N TYR A 41 -1.82 -1.76 -25.96
CA TYR A 41 -0.53 -1.24 -26.44
C TYR A 41 0.55 -1.31 -25.35
N ALA A 42 0.21 -0.87 -24.13
CA ALA A 42 1.12 -0.92 -23.00
C ALA A 42 1.51 -2.36 -22.60
N GLU A 43 0.54 -3.29 -22.63
CA GLU A 43 0.78 -4.72 -22.37
C GLU A 43 1.74 -5.33 -23.40
N VAL A 44 1.57 -4.99 -24.68
CA VAL A 44 2.35 -5.57 -25.78
C VAL A 44 3.77 -5.04 -25.80
N ILE A 45 4.01 -3.77 -25.48
CA ILE A 45 5.36 -3.25 -25.32
C ILE A 45 6.04 -3.90 -24.11
N GLY A 46 5.29 -4.08 -23.02
CA GLY A 46 5.78 -4.75 -21.84
C GLY A 46 7.04 -4.08 -21.26
N PRO A 47 8.00 -4.87 -20.73
CA PRO A 47 9.18 -4.34 -20.05
C PRO A 47 10.24 -3.73 -20.99
N GLU A 48 10.10 -3.89 -22.31
CA GLU A 48 11.01 -3.30 -23.30
C GLU A 48 10.69 -1.81 -23.57
N ALA A 49 9.66 -1.26 -22.92
CA ALA A 49 9.23 0.12 -23.09
C ALA A 49 10.33 1.12 -22.72
N ASN A 50 10.57 2.08 -23.61
CA ASN A 50 11.43 3.22 -23.29
C ASN A 50 10.71 4.20 -22.35
N VAL A 51 11.49 4.98 -21.59
CA VAL A 51 10.95 5.99 -20.66
C VAL A 51 10.03 7.00 -21.37
N SER A 52 10.38 7.41 -22.61
CA SER A 52 9.56 8.33 -23.42
C SER A 52 8.21 7.72 -23.83
N GLU A 53 8.18 6.41 -24.09
CA GLU A 53 6.95 5.70 -24.47
C GLU A 53 6.02 5.58 -23.26
N LEU A 54 6.56 5.20 -22.10
CA LEU A 54 5.82 5.16 -20.84
C LEU A 54 5.23 6.52 -20.47
N GLN A 55 5.98 7.61 -20.66
CA GLN A 55 5.46 8.97 -20.48
C GLN A 55 4.34 9.31 -21.46
N SER A 56 4.44 8.89 -22.71
CA SER A 56 3.40 9.13 -23.73
C SER A 56 2.10 8.38 -23.39
N ILE A 57 2.22 7.14 -22.91
CA ILE A 57 1.12 6.33 -22.40
C ILE A 57 0.50 7.00 -21.15
N ALA A 58 1.33 7.45 -20.21
CA ALA A 58 0.86 8.12 -19.00
C ALA A 58 0.09 9.42 -19.32
N CYS A 59 0.61 10.24 -20.23
CA CYS A 59 -0.04 11.46 -20.71
C CYS A 59 -1.39 11.17 -21.39
N TYR A 60 -1.50 10.07 -22.14
CA TYR A 60 -2.80 9.64 -22.69
C TYR A 60 -3.83 9.39 -21.58
N PHE A 61 -3.49 8.59 -20.57
CA PHE A 61 -4.41 8.30 -19.47
C PHE A 61 -4.71 9.51 -18.60
N GLU A 62 -3.75 10.43 -18.46
CA GLU A 62 -3.96 11.72 -17.78
C GLU A 62 -5.02 12.57 -18.51
N ASN A 63 -4.96 12.62 -19.84
CA ASN A 63 -5.96 13.33 -20.66
C ASN A 63 -7.35 12.67 -20.59
N GLU A 64 -7.41 11.35 -20.45
CA GLU A 64 -8.67 10.62 -20.21
C GLU A 64 -9.18 10.74 -18.76
N LYS A 65 -8.46 11.44 -17.88
CA LYS A 65 -8.73 11.57 -16.44
C LYS A 65 -8.70 10.22 -15.70
N ASN A 66 -8.01 9.22 -16.25
CA ASN A 66 -7.74 7.97 -15.56
C ASN A 66 -6.48 8.13 -14.70
N TRP A 67 -6.66 8.74 -13.53
CA TRP A 67 -5.57 9.10 -12.61
C TRP A 67 -4.74 7.91 -12.16
N TYR A 68 -5.38 6.75 -11.94
CA TYR A 68 -4.71 5.53 -11.50
C TYR A 68 -3.72 5.00 -12.55
N LEU A 69 -4.18 4.80 -13.79
CA LEU A 69 -3.30 4.30 -14.85
C LEU A 69 -2.23 5.33 -15.21
N ALA A 70 -2.58 6.62 -15.26
CA ALA A 70 -1.60 7.68 -15.49
C ALA A 70 -0.47 7.64 -14.44
N GLY A 71 -0.83 7.59 -13.16
CA GLY A 71 0.12 7.48 -12.06
C GLY A 71 0.99 6.22 -12.12
N LYS A 72 0.40 5.07 -12.46
CA LYS A 72 1.13 3.80 -12.64
C LYS A 72 2.18 3.89 -13.75
N PHE A 73 1.84 4.46 -14.91
CA PHE A 73 2.80 4.59 -16.01
C PHE A 73 3.88 5.64 -15.74
N TYR A 74 3.55 6.74 -15.03
CA TYR A 74 4.56 7.70 -14.58
C TYR A 74 5.52 7.08 -13.55
N LEU A 75 5.03 6.19 -12.68
CA LEU A 75 5.87 5.43 -11.75
C LEU A 75 6.86 4.52 -12.52
N LEU A 76 6.38 3.78 -13.51
CA LEU A 76 7.23 2.96 -14.39
C LEU A 76 8.26 3.81 -15.15
N ALA A 77 7.89 5.03 -15.54
CA ALA A 77 8.77 6.01 -16.16
C ALA A 77 9.73 6.71 -15.17
N LYS A 78 9.73 6.32 -13.88
CA LYS A 78 10.52 6.91 -12.78
C LYS A 78 10.26 8.40 -12.53
N GLN A 79 9.10 8.91 -12.93
CA GLN A 79 8.65 10.27 -12.61
C GLN A 79 7.82 10.27 -11.32
N TYR A 80 8.49 10.09 -10.18
CA TYR A 80 7.84 9.85 -8.89
C TYR A 80 6.93 11.00 -8.42
N GLU A 81 7.37 12.26 -8.55
CA GLU A 81 6.57 13.42 -8.12
C GLU A 81 5.22 13.48 -8.85
N LYS A 82 5.23 13.37 -10.18
CA LYS A 82 4.01 13.35 -11.00
C LYS A 82 3.17 12.11 -10.72
N ALA A 83 3.81 10.95 -10.56
CA ALA A 83 3.13 9.70 -10.25
C ALA A 83 2.33 9.82 -8.95
N VAL A 84 2.96 10.26 -7.87
CA VAL A 84 2.30 10.44 -6.56
C VAL A 84 1.19 11.48 -6.67
N GLY A 85 1.43 12.63 -7.28
CA GLY A 85 0.40 13.67 -7.43
C GLY A 85 -0.86 13.17 -8.15
N LEU A 86 -0.70 12.35 -9.20
CA LEU A 86 -1.83 11.78 -9.94
C LEU A 86 -2.49 10.63 -9.16
N LEU A 87 -1.72 9.76 -8.51
CA LEU A 87 -2.26 8.65 -7.71
C LEU A 87 -3.10 9.16 -6.54
N LEU A 88 -2.67 10.22 -5.86
CA LEU A 88 -3.44 10.82 -4.75
C LEU A 88 -4.68 11.59 -5.20
N ARG A 89 -4.77 11.94 -6.50
CA ARG A 89 -5.96 12.53 -7.11
C ARG A 89 -7.02 11.47 -7.45
N ALA A 90 -6.63 10.20 -7.52
CA ALA A 90 -7.60 9.12 -7.68
C ALA A 90 -8.55 9.07 -6.47
N PRO A 91 -9.83 8.71 -6.66
CA PRO A 91 -10.78 8.63 -5.55
C PRO A 91 -10.28 7.67 -4.48
N TYR A 92 -10.27 8.14 -3.23
CA TYR A 92 -9.84 7.33 -2.10
C TYR A 92 -10.89 6.26 -1.76
N SER A 93 -10.41 5.06 -1.50
CA SER A 93 -11.15 3.95 -0.89
C SER A 93 -10.23 3.27 0.13
N GLU A 94 -10.80 2.57 1.13
CA GLU A 94 -10.01 1.94 2.21
C GLU A 94 -8.95 0.95 1.69
N ASN A 95 -9.21 0.31 0.55
CA ASN A 95 -8.27 -0.59 -0.14
C ASN A 95 -7.85 0.00 -1.49
N SER A 96 -7.51 1.30 -1.52
CA SER A 96 -7.18 1.97 -2.78
C SER A 96 -5.84 1.47 -3.32
N PRO A 97 -5.82 0.78 -4.49
CA PRO A 97 -4.57 0.36 -5.10
C PRO A 97 -3.73 1.57 -5.57
N ALA A 98 -4.36 2.74 -5.73
CA ALA A 98 -3.65 3.97 -6.06
C ALA A 98 -2.75 4.43 -4.90
N LEU A 99 -3.22 4.29 -3.65
CA LEU A 99 -2.46 4.68 -2.48
C LEU A 99 -1.30 3.73 -2.22
N ASP A 100 -1.48 2.42 -2.41
CA ASP A 100 -0.39 1.45 -2.31
C ASP A 100 0.73 1.74 -3.33
N LEU A 101 0.37 2.08 -4.58
CA LEU A 101 1.36 2.52 -5.58
C LEU A 101 2.03 3.85 -5.21
N ALA A 102 1.31 4.78 -4.56
CA ALA A 102 1.90 6.04 -4.11
C ALA A 102 2.92 5.83 -2.98
N LEU A 103 2.62 4.91 -2.05
CA LEU A 103 3.55 4.50 -0.99
C LEU A 103 4.83 3.89 -1.59
N GLU A 104 4.68 2.99 -2.56
CA GLU A 104 5.81 2.41 -3.29
C GLU A 104 6.62 3.49 -4.01
N ALA A 105 5.96 4.40 -4.72
CA ALA A 105 6.60 5.51 -5.43
C ALA A 105 7.45 6.39 -4.50
N VAL A 106 6.94 6.74 -3.31
CA VAL A 106 7.69 7.50 -2.31
C VAL A 106 8.88 6.70 -1.77
N GLY A 107 8.68 5.40 -1.52
CA GLY A 107 9.76 4.49 -1.11
C GLY A 107 10.90 4.40 -2.10
N LEU A 108 10.57 4.31 -3.39
CA LEU A 108 11.55 4.25 -4.48
C LEU A 108 12.22 5.60 -4.75
N ALA A 109 11.50 6.71 -4.58
CA ALA A 109 12.04 8.05 -4.77
C ALA A 109 13.08 8.42 -3.71
N GLY A 110 12.85 8.03 -2.45
CA GLY A 110 13.70 8.43 -1.32
C GLY A 110 13.73 9.94 -1.06
N ASP A 111 12.77 10.69 -1.60
CA ASP A 111 12.67 12.14 -1.46
C ASP A 111 11.90 12.51 -0.19
N THR A 112 12.52 13.33 0.65
CA THR A 112 11.94 13.83 1.90
C THR A 112 10.76 14.77 1.66
N ARG A 113 10.77 15.54 0.57
CA ARG A 113 9.67 16.45 0.22
C ARG A 113 8.42 15.66 -0.16
N LEU A 114 8.59 14.66 -1.03
CA LEU A 114 7.51 13.78 -1.46
C LEU A 114 6.96 12.94 -0.31
N THR A 115 7.84 12.50 0.59
CA THR A 115 7.47 11.83 1.84
C THR A 115 6.59 12.73 2.71
N HIS A 116 7.01 13.97 2.95
CA HIS A 116 6.25 14.92 3.76
C HIS A 116 4.88 15.21 3.12
N PHE A 117 4.84 15.41 1.81
CA PHE A 117 3.59 15.60 1.07
C PHE A 117 2.61 14.44 1.26
N LEU A 118 3.09 13.18 1.19
CA LEU A 118 2.25 12.01 1.42
C LEU A 118 1.79 11.92 2.88
N ILE A 119 2.61 12.29 3.86
CA ILE A 119 2.21 12.34 5.28
C ILE A 119 1.08 13.34 5.49
N VAL A 120 1.21 14.56 4.95
CA VAL A 120 0.16 15.62 5.02
C VAL A 120 -1.15 15.11 4.42
N TYR A 121 -1.09 14.40 3.29
CA TYR A 121 -2.27 13.76 2.70
C TYR A 121 -2.89 12.69 3.61
N LEU A 122 -2.07 11.80 4.18
CA LEU A 122 -2.55 10.73 5.06
C LEU A 122 -3.17 11.27 6.36
N MET A 123 -2.67 12.40 6.86
CA MET A 123 -3.20 13.08 8.04
C MET A 123 -4.49 13.85 7.75
N GLY A 124 -4.93 13.94 6.48
CA GLY A 124 -6.13 14.66 6.09
C GLY A 124 -5.97 16.18 6.09
N GLU A 125 -4.75 16.69 6.20
CA GLU A 125 -4.49 18.13 6.15
C GLU A 125 -4.74 18.71 4.74
N ALA A 126 -4.68 17.86 3.71
CA ALA A 126 -4.92 18.24 2.32
C ALA A 126 -6.40 18.19 1.90
N ASP A 127 -7.17 17.22 2.40
CA ASP A 127 -8.55 16.95 1.95
C ASP A 127 -9.59 16.96 3.07
N GLY A 128 -9.18 17.26 4.31
CA GLY A 128 -10.03 17.34 5.49
C GLY A 128 -10.40 15.99 6.11
N VAL A 129 -9.94 14.86 5.54
CA VAL A 129 -10.31 13.52 6.02
C VAL A 129 -9.07 12.71 6.33
N PRO A 130 -8.73 12.49 7.63
CA PRO A 130 -7.60 11.65 7.99
C PRO A 130 -7.81 10.22 7.49
N LYS A 131 -6.75 9.64 6.92
CA LYS A 131 -6.76 8.26 6.42
C LYS A 131 -6.45 7.29 7.56
N ASP A 132 -6.73 6.01 7.33
CA ASP A 132 -6.41 4.94 8.29
C ASP A 132 -4.90 4.95 8.60
N ALA A 133 -4.55 4.97 9.90
CA ALA A 133 -3.19 4.98 10.42
C ALA A 133 -2.34 3.82 9.89
N ARG A 134 -2.95 2.72 9.44
CA ARG A 134 -2.27 1.61 8.76
C ARG A 134 -1.51 2.05 7.52
N HIS A 135 -1.98 3.07 6.79
CA HIS A 135 -1.26 3.60 5.63
C HIS A 135 0.01 4.35 6.04
N LEU A 136 -0.07 5.13 7.12
CA LEU A 136 1.09 5.82 7.68
C LEU A 136 2.12 4.82 8.21
N PHE A 137 1.66 3.75 8.85
CA PHE A 137 2.50 2.63 9.25
C PHE A 137 3.21 1.99 8.04
N ARG A 138 2.47 1.66 6.97
CA ARG A 138 3.06 1.12 5.73
C ARG A 138 4.10 2.06 5.12
N LEU A 139 3.85 3.37 5.11
CA LEU A 139 4.81 4.38 4.64
C LEU A 139 6.13 4.30 5.42
N TYR A 140 6.06 4.31 6.75
CA TYR A 140 7.26 4.23 7.58
C TYR A 140 8.00 2.90 7.44
N MET A 141 7.30 1.80 7.18
CA MET A 141 7.91 0.51 6.88
C MET A 141 8.68 0.53 5.56
N VAL A 142 8.09 1.08 4.50
CA VAL A 142 8.74 1.24 3.18
C VAL A 142 9.98 2.13 3.29
N LEU A 143 9.89 3.22 4.07
CA LEU A 143 11.00 4.15 4.32
C LEU A 143 12.03 3.63 5.33
N LYS A 144 11.81 2.44 5.90
CA LYS A 144 12.65 1.84 6.97
C LYS A 144 12.77 2.74 8.21
N GLN A 145 11.79 3.60 8.45
CA GLN A 145 11.68 4.47 9.63
C GLN A 145 11.02 3.70 10.78
N TYR A 146 11.70 2.65 11.25
CA TYR A 146 11.15 1.69 12.20
C TYR A 146 10.73 2.29 13.55
N LYS A 147 11.37 3.39 13.99
CA LYS A 147 10.98 4.08 15.23
C LYS A 147 9.60 4.71 15.12
N GLU A 148 9.30 5.37 14.01
CA GLU A 148 8.00 5.99 13.77
C GLU A 148 6.95 4.91 13.46
N ALA A 149 7.30 3.89 12.68
CA ALA A 149 6.44 2.73 12.46
C ALA A 149 6.00 2.07 13.77
N ALA A 150 6.92 1.89 14.74
CA ALA A 150 6.58 1.30 16.03
C ALA A 150 5.62 2.17 16.85
N ARG A 151 5.77 3.50 16.83
CA ARG A 151 4.82 4.42 17.49
C ARG A 151 3.44 4.34 16.85
N THR A 152 3.36 4.35 15.52
CA THR A 152 2.09 4.21 14.79
C THR A 152 1.44 2.85 15.05
N ALA A 153 2.23 1.78 15.12
CA ALA A 153 1.72 0.45 15.44
C ALA A 153 1.08 0.36 16.83
N VAL A 154 1.63 1.05 17.83
CA VAL A 154 1.01 1.15 19.16
C VAL A 154 -0.33 1.88 19.10
N ILE A 155 -0.44 2.93 18.30
CA ILE A 155 -1.71 3.66 18.10
C ILE A 155 -2.77 2.73 17.46
N ILE A 156 -2.42 2.07 16.35
CA ILE A 156 -3.31 1.13 15.67
C ILE A 156 -3.74 0.00 16.62
N ALA A 157 -2.81 -0.56 17.39
CA ALA A 157 -3.13 -1.63 18.34
C ALA A 157 -4.08 -1.16 19.44
N ARG A 158 -3.96 0.09 19.90
CA ARG A 158 -4.90 0.68 20.88
C ARG A 158 -6.28 0.89 20.29
N GLU A 159 -6.38 1.36 19.04
CA GLU A 159 -7.67 1.50 18.34
C GLU A 159 -8.35 0.13 18.14
N GLU A 160 -7.60 -0.89 17.76
CA GLU A 160 -8.12 -2.26 17.68
C GLU A 160 -8.53 -2.81 19.05
N GLN A 161 -7.80 -2.49 20.12
CA GLN A 161 -8.17 -2.83 21.49
C GLN A 161 -9.48 -2.17 21.92
N THR A 162 -9.65 -0.87 21.69
CA THR A 162 -10.89 -0.16 22.05
C THR A 162 -12.07 -0.64 21.21
N ALA A 163 -11.83 -1.04 19.96
CA ALA A 163 -12.81 -1.71 19.13
C ALA A 163 -13.13 -3.15 19.60
N GLY A 164 -12.36 -3.74 20.53
CA GLY A 164 -12.53 -5.11 21.02
C GLY A 164 -11.87 -6.19 20.15
N ASN A 165 -11.08 -5.81 19.16
CA ASN A 165 -10.36 -6.70 18.25
C ASN A 165 -8.98 -7.11 18.81
N TYR A 166 -8.94 -7.66 20.02
CA TYR A 166 -7.70 -7.95 20.76
C TYR A 166 -6.69 -8.83 20.01
N ARG A 167 -7.19 -9.80 19.22
CA ARG A 167 -6.33 -10.68 18.43
C ARG A 167 -5.65 -9.95 17.27
N SER A 168 -6.38 -9.05 16.61
CA SER A 168 -5.83 -8.20 15.53
C SER A 168 -4.72 -7.30 16.08
N ALA A 169 -5.00 -6.61 17.20
CA ALA A 169 -4.01 -5.79 17.91
C ALA A 169 -2.76 -6.59 18.31
N HIS A 170 -2.96 -7.81 18.82
CA HIS A 170 -1.88 -8.71 19.21
C HIS A 170 -1.00 -9.08 18.01
N ASP A 171 -1.61 -9.58 16.93
CA ASP A 171 -0.87 -10.11 15.77
C ASP A 171 -0.08 -9.00 15.06
N LEU A 172 -0.63 -7.78 15.00
CA LEU A 172 0.06 -6.60 14.48
C LEU A 172 1.30 -6.23 15.31
N LEU A 173 1.17 -6.11 16.64
CA LEU A 173 2.33 -5.81 17.49
C LEU A 173 3.35 -6.95 17.50
N PHE A 174 2.89 -8.19 17.51
CA PHE A 174 3.75 -9.38 17.53
C PHE A 174 4.62 -9.47 16.28
N SER A 175 4.00 -9.34 15.10
CA SER A 175 4.73 -9.38 13.82
C SER A 175 5.79 -8.28 13.73
N LEU A 176 5.47 -7.05 14.15
CA LEU A 176 6.44 -5.96 14.16
C LEU A 176 7.55 -6.18 15.20
N VAL A 177 7.25 -6.68 16.40
CA VAL A 177 8.29 -7.02 17.41
C VAL A 177 9.25 -8.05 16.82
N GLN A 178 8.73 -9.08 16.14
CA GLN A 178 9.56 -10.11 15.51
C GLN A 178 10.45 -9.50 14.42
N GLU A 179 9.88 -8.65 13.57
CA GLU A 179 10.61 -8.01 12.47
C GLU A 179 11.73 -7.07 12.97
N LEU A 180 11.49 -6.31 14.04
CA LEU A 180 12.52 -5.48 14.69
C LEU A 180 13.63 -6.34 15.29
N ARG A 181 13.28 -7.44 15.97
CA ARG A 181 14.26 -8.37 16.57
C ARG A 181 15.11 -9.07 15.52
N GLN A 182 14.52 -9.50 14.40
CA GLN A 182 15.26 -10.14 13.30
C GLN A 182 16.30 -9.21 12.67
N ARG A 183 16.11 -7.89 12.79
CA ARG A 183 17.01 -6.86 12.26
C ARG A 183 17.92 -6.24 13.33
N ASP A 184 17.98 -6.83 14.52
CA ASP A 184 18.74 -6.32 15.68
C ASP A 184 18.39 -4.87 16.06
N LEU A 185 17.14 -4.46 15.81
CA LEU A 185 16.64 -3.14 16.18
C LEU A 185 16.04 -3.14 17.58
N ARG A 186 16.28 -2.05 18.32
CA ARG A 186 15.70 -1.87 19.65
C ARG A 186 14.18 -1.74 19.56
N VAL A 187 13.47 -2.67 20.19
CA VAL A 187 12.02 -2.59 20.36
C VAL A 187 11.67 -1.56 21.44
N PRO A 188 10.77 -0.60 21.18
CA PRO A 188 10.30 0.33 22.21
C PRO A 188 9.63 -0.38 23.38
N SER A 189 9.88 0.07 24.62
CA SER A 189 9.32 -0.54 25.82
C SER A 189 7.79 -0.54 25.82
N GLU A 190 7.18 0.58 25.43
CA GLU A 190 5.72 0.71 25.33
C GLU A 190 5.09 -0.35 24.40
N MET A 191 5.78 -0.70 23.31
CA MET A 191 5.33 -1.73 22.39
C MET A 191 5.40 -3.13 23.00
N VAL A 192 6.48 -3.42 23.75
CA VAL A 192 6.64 -4.67 24.50
C VAL A 192 5.57 -4.78 25.59
N ASP A 193 5.29 -3.69 26.31
CA ASP A 193 4.32 -3.66 27.40
C ASP A 193 2.89 -3.89 26.87
N ASN A 194 2.51 -3.21 25.78
CA ASN A 194 1.22 -3.41 25.13
C ASN A 194 1.08 -4.82 24.55
N LEU A 195 2.13 -5.34 23.91
CA LEU A 195 2.15 -6.71 23.43
C LEU A 195 2.01 -7.70 24.58
N ALA A 196 2.75 -7.54 25.67
CA ALA A 196 2.70 -8.44 26.82
C ALA A 196 1.31 -8.47 27.47
N LEU A 197 0.60 -7.34 27.48
CA LEU A 197 -0.77 -7.27 27.96
C LEU A 197 -1.76 -8.01 27.05
N LEU A 198 -1.67 -7.79 25.74
CA LEU A 198 -2.48 -8.51 24.74
C LEU A 198 -2.18 -10.01 24.71
N HIS A 199 -0.91 -10.36 24.83
CA HIS A 199 -0.43 -11.73 24.87
C HIS A 199 -0.97 -12.47 26.10
N SER A 200 -0.99 -11.79 27.27
CA SER A 200 -1.67 -12.28 28.48
C SER A 200 -3.13 -12.64 28.22
N TYR A 201 -3.88 -11.76 27.55
CA TYR A 201 -5.29 -11.99 27.25
C TYR A 201 -5.50 -13.17 26.27
N VAL A 202 -4.75 -13.20 25.17
CA VAL A 202 -4.92 -14.22 24.11
C VAL A 202 -4.52 -15.62 24.61
N LEU A 203 -3.40 -15.75 25.31
CA LEU A 203 -2.89 -17.06 25.74
C LEU A 203 -3.51 -17.59 27.02
N ALA A 204 -4.14 -16.76 27.87
CA ALA A 204 -4.81 -17.24 29.09
C ALA A 204 -5.80 -18.38 28.76
N LYS A 205 -6.63 -18.19 27.73
CA LYS A 205 -7.58 -19.22 27.27
C LYS A 205 -6.87 -20.49 26.75
N VAL A 206 -5.71 -20.34 26.13
CA VAL A 206 -4.90 -21.47 25.64
C VAL A 206 -4.36 -22.27 26.81
N HIS A 207 -3.76 -21.62 27.81
CA HIS A 207 -3.21 -22.29 28.99
C HIS A 207 -4.28 -23.01 29.83
N VAL A 208 -5.48 -22.42 29.99
CA VAL A 208 -6.61 -23.10 30.66
C VAL A 208 -6.96 -24.42 29.95
N LYS A 209 -7.02 -24.41 28.61
CA LYS A 209 -7.33 -25.62 27.82
C LYS A 209 -6.27 -26.71 27.94
N HIS A 210 -5.02 -26.34 28.16
CA HIS A 210 -3.90 -27.27 28.34
C HIS A 210 -3.71 -27.72 29.80
N GLY A 211 -4.60 -27.31 30.72
CA GLY A 211 -4.51 -27.65 32.15
C GLY A 211 -3.47 -26.85 32.93
N ASP A 212 -2.78 -25.89 32.31
CA ASP A 212 -1.81 -25.01 32.97
C ASP A 212 -2.52 -23.82 33.63
N HIS A 213 -3.28 -24.11 34.68
CA HIS A 213 -4.09 -23.12 35.39
C HIS A 213 -3.25 -22.06 36.10
N LEU A 214 -2.03 -22.40 36.54
CA LEU A 214 -1.15 -21.46 37.24
C LEU A 214 -0.67 -20.34 36.32
N ARG A 215 -0.21 -20.68 35.10
CA ARG A 215 0.18 -19.65 34.12
C ARG A 215 -1.02 -18.84 33.67
N ALA A 216 -2.15 -19.49 33.40
CA ALA A 216 -3.38 -18.79 33.06
C ALA A 216 -3.80 -17.78 34.13
N ALA A 217 -3.78 -18.15 35.41
CA ALA A 217 -4.12 -17.26 36.51
C ALA A 217 -3.21 -16.03 36.58
N ARG A 218 -1.89 -16.21 36.44
CA ARG A 218 -0.93 -15.09 36.41
C ARG A 218 -1.19 -14.13 35.25
N MET A 219 -1.55 -14.65 34.08
CA MET A 219 -1.89 -13.84 32.92
C MET A 219 -3.19 -13.06 33.14
N LEU A 220 -4.20 -13.71 33.73
CA LEU A 220 -5.48 -13.09 34.06
C LEU A 220 -5.35 -11.99 35.12
N ILE A 221 -4.45 -12.14 36.11
CA ILE A 221 -4.16 -11.07 37.08
C ILE A 221 -3.68 -9.80 36.37
N ARG A 222 -2.71 -9.92 35.45
CA ARG A 222 -2.21 -8.78 34.66
C ARG A 222 -3.31 -8.11 33.83
N VAL A 223 -4.22 -8.92 33.26
CA VAL A 223 -5.37 -8.41 32.49
C VAL A 223 -6.36 -7.69 33.42
N ALA A 224 -6.66 -8.26 34.59
CA ALA A 224 -7.57 -7.69 35.56
C ALA A 224 -7.06 -6.34 36.11
N GLU A 225 -5.75 -6.23 36.37
CA GLU A 225 -5.09 -4.96 36.76
C GLU A 225 -5.19 -3.87 35.67
N ASN A 226 -5.42 -4.26 34.41
CA ASN A 226 -5.52 -3.37 33.25
C ASN A 226 -6.90 -3.46 32.57
N ILE A 227 -7.95 -3.82 33.31
CA ILE A 227 -9.26 -4.14 32.72
C ILE A 227 -9.88 -2.97 31.95
N SER A 228 -9.54 -1.72 32.28
CA SER A 228 -9.97 -0.53 31.55
C SER A 228 -9.53 -0.50 30.09
N LYS A 229 -8.50 -1.27 29.73
CA LYS A 229 -8.01 -1.43 28.34
C LYS A 229 -8.71 -2.58 27.58
N PHE A 230 -9.64 -3.27 28.23
CA PHE A 230 -10.42 -4.37 27.66
C PHE A 230 -11.93 -4.08 27.80
N PRO A 231 -12.46 -3.06 27.09
CA PRO A 231 -13.89 -2.75 27.16
C PRO A 231 -14.71 -3.95 26.66
N ALA A 232 -15.76 -4.31 27.41
CA ALA A 232 -16.77 -5.24 26.93
C ALA A 232 -17.59 -4.53 25.85
N ARG A 233 -17.84 -5.22 24.72
CA ARG A 233 -18.90 -4.80 23.81
C ARG A 233 -20.23 -5.14 24.51
N GLU A 234 -21.01 -4.12 24.88
CA GLU A 234 -22.44 -4.29 25.14
C GLU A 234 -23.19 -4.57 23.83
#